data_AF-A0A167WSR4-F1
#
_entry.id   AF-A0A167WSR4-F1
#
_cell.length_a   1.000
_cell.length_b   1.000
_cell.length_c   1.000
_cell.angle_alpha   90.00
_cell.angle_beta   90.00
_cell.angle_gamma   90.00
#
_symmetry.space_group_name_H-M   'P 1'
#
loop_
_entity.id
_entity.type
_entity.pdbx_description
1 polymer ?
#
loop_
_entity_poly.entity_id
_entity_poly.type
_entity_poly.pdbx_seq_one_letter_code
_entity_poly.pdbx_strand_id
1 'polypeptide(L)'
;MLSDKILEELVRRTPMSEHLVTEAWPDLSTESRLQIIQEIVDANLGFLPTWLAVLAMNDRAPIVRYWAARSTYFKEPESEGSTNATQALFGFLNASTAEEKRLYATAKADSSQLVQAGIDKSYRTLTDSTQLRRLTVLRSQSMPHLAEFFGWLDAAIDAGVSDRELSECAQEFLALPKVNEELRRDPTDFEDGLNAYSAGKVFETAWRVAKKAGASLQRWLASNIPTRMGLWKLDVDELAQMPDEVLAELPWRKDNSEEVAAVLALMRDNPGRFPDKAIEALNRAGNSQIWSAEQLVHAKARQAVDRSPAIIETLINLDGKLTALNEQLHVVLTQSSRKRGFFR
;
A
#
# COMPACT_ATOMS: atom_id res chain seq x y z
N MET A 1 -10.28 -7.95 24.24
CA MET A 1 -11.03 -7.91 22.97
C MET A 1 -12.51 -7.93 23.28
N LEU A 2 -13.28 -6.98 22.73
CA LEU A 2 -14.73 -6.91 22.99
C LEU A 2 -15.44 -8.05 22.27
N SER A 3 -16.54 -8.53 22.85
CA SER A 3 -17.46 -9.41 22.10
C SER A 3 -18.27 -8.56 21.12
N ASP A 4 -18.66 -9.17 19.99
CA ASP A 4 -19.39 -8.47 18.91
C ASP A 4 -20.64 -7.74 19.42
N LYS A 5 -21.36 -8.34 20.37
CA LYS A 5 -22.55 -7.75 20.99
C LYS A 5 -22.24 -6.49 21.81
N ILE A 6 -21.11 -6.47 22.53
CA ILE A 6 -20.71 -5.29 23.32
C ILE A 6 -20.18 -4.20 22.39
N LEU A 7 -19.42 -4.59 21.36
CA LEU A 7 -18.91 -3.69 20.34
C LEU A 7 -20.06 -3.00 19.57
N GLU A 8 -21.08 -3.78 19.17
CA GLU A 8 -22.26 -3.26 18.50
C GLU A 8 -22.99 -2.21 19.37
N GLU A 9 -23.19 -2.48 20.66
CA GLU A 9 -23.86 -1.53 21.55
C GLU A 9 -23.03 -0.24 21.78
N LEU A 10 -21.70 -0.36 21.88
CA LEU A 10 -20.82 0.80 22.06
C LEU A 10 -20.71 1.67 20.79
N VAL A 11 -20.76 1.06 19.61
CA VAL A 11 -20.61 1.75 18.32
C VAL A 11 -21.96 2.13 17.70
N ARG A 12 -23.08 1.69 18.30
CA ARG A 12 -24.42 2.03 17.84
C ARG A 12 -24.58 3.53 17.72
N ARG A 13 -25.15 4.00 16.61
CA ARG A 13 -25.48 5.42 16.37
C ARG A 13 -26.62 5.87 17.29
N THR A 14 -26.30 6.04 18.57
CA THR A 14 -27.19 6.53 19.62
C THR A 14 -26.55 7.73 20.31
N PRO A 15 -27.32 8.67 20.87
CA PRO A 15 -26.77 9.78 21.65
C PRO A 15 -25.95 9.33 22.87
N MET A 16 -26.11 8.08 23.31
CA MET A 16 -25.41 7.53 24.47
C MET A 16 -24.04 6.95 24.14
N SER A 17 -23.70 6.72 22.86
CA SER A 17 -22.45 6.05 22.49
C SER A 17 -21.22 6.81 22.95
N GLU A 18 -21.19 8.13 22.79
CA GLU A 18 -20.10 8.99 23.28
C GLU A 18 -19.90 8.84 24.80
N HIS A 19 -20.98 8.89 25.58
CA HIS A 19 -20.90 8.75 27.03
C HIS A 19 -20.43 7.36 27.44
N LEU A 20 -21.00 6.30 26.84
CA LEU A 20 -20.63 4.91 27.14
C LEU A 20 -19.16 4.63 26.79
N VAL A 21 -18.71 5.08 25.62
CA VAL A 21 -17.31 4.90 25.19
C VAL A 21 -16.38 5.70 26.09
N THR A 22 -16.72 6.95 26.44
CA THR A 22 -15.88 7.80 27.30
C THR A 22 -15.72 7.22 28.71
N GLU A 23 -16.81 6.75 29.32
CA GLU A 23 -16.79 6.12 30.64
C GLU A 23 -16.02 4.79 30.63
N ALA A 24 -16.21 3.96 29.60
CA ALA A 24 -15.53 2.68 29.51
C ALA A 24 -14.03 2.81 29.12
N TRP A 25 -13.64 3.89 28.42
CA TRP A 25 -12.33 4.04 27.79
C TRP A 25 -11.13 3.68 28.68
N PRO A 26 -11.04 4.15 29.95
CA PRO A 26 -9.90 3.87 30.81
C PRO A 26 -9.69 2.38 31.07
N ASP A 27 -10.79 1.60 31.13
CA ASP A 27 -10.79 0.18 31.48
C ASP A 27 -10.67 -0.75 30.26
N LEU A 28 -10.84 -0.20 29.05
CA LEU A 28 -10.68 -0.97 27.81
C LEU A 28 -9.22 -1.34 27.56
N SER A 29 -8.98 -2.53 27.00
CA SER A 29 -7.66 -2.89 26.49
C SER A 29 -7.32 -2.09 25.22
N THR A 30 -6.03 -2.00 24.89
CA THR A 30 -5.56 -1.34 23.66
C THR A 30 -6.29 -1.89 22.43
N GLU A 31 -6.43 -3.20 22.32
CA GLU A 31 -7.12 -3.88 21.21
C GLU A 31 -8.58 -3.48 21.15
N SER A 32 -9.27 -3.42 22.30
CA SER A 32 -10.67 -3.00 22.37
C SER A 32 -10.87 -1.54 21.96
N ARG A 33 -9.95 -0.64 22.32
CA ARG A 33 -9.97 0.76 21.86
C ARG A 33 -9.76 0.88 20.36
N LEU A 34 -8.83 0.10 19.81
CA LEU A 34 -8.59 0.04 18.36
C LEU A 34 -9.81 -0.49 17.59
N GLN A 35 -10.49 -1.52 18.12
CA GLN A 35 -11.74 -2.03 17.55
C GLN A 35 -12.81 -0.94 17.50
N ILE A 36 -13.03 -0.20 18.58
CA ILE A 36 -14.01 0.89 18.62
C ILE A 36 -13.66 1.98 17.59
N ILE A 37 -12.39 2.39 17.50
CA ILE A 37 -11.95 3.38 16.51
C ILE A 37 -12.25 2.87 15.09
N GLN A 38 -11.87 1.64 14.77
CA GLN A 38 -12.06 1.07 13.43
C GLN A 38 -13.54 1.00 13.04
N GLU A 39 -14.39 0.45 13.90
CA GLU A 39 -15.83 0.31 13.62
C GLU A 39 -16.52 1.66 13.43
N ILE A 40 -16.15 2.67 14.24
CA ILE A 40 -16.71 4.02 14.11
C ILE A 40 -16.23 4.68 12.82
N VAL A 41 -14.97 4.47 12.41
CA VAL A 41 -14.42 4.99 11.16
C VAL A 41 -15.12 4.37 9.96
N ASP A 42 -15.30 3.05 9.96
CA ASP A 42 -16.01 2.32 8.90
C ASP A 42 -17.47 2.77 8.81
N ALA A 43 -18.12 2.98 9.95
CA ALA A 43 -19.48 3.51 10.02
C ALA A 43 -19.58 4.97 9.54
N ASN A 44 -18.52 5.77 9.61
CA ASN A 44 -18.56 7.22 9.30
C ASN A 44 -17.73 7.57 8.05
N LEU A 45 -17.76 6.72 7.02
CA LEU A 45 -17.12 6.97 5.72
C LEU A 45 -15.62 7.29 5.83
N GLY A 46 -14.92 6.69 6.79
CA GLY A 46 -13.49 6.88 6.98
C GLY A 46 -13.10 8.02 7.93
N PHE A 47 -14.06 8.67 8.60
CA PHE A 47 -13.81 9.78 9.51
C PHE A 47 -14.05 9.40 10.97
N LEU A 48 -13.12 9.81 11.84
CA LEU A 48 -13.30 9.72 13.28
C LEU A 48 -14.02 10.97 13.83
N PRO A 49 -15.11 10.82 14.60
CA PRO A 49 -15.75 11.95 15.28
C PRO A 49 -14.78 12.68 16.21
N THR A 50 -14.91 14.01 16.30
CA THR A 50 -14.00 14.88 17.06
C THR A 50 -13.84 14.46 18.52
N TRP A 51 -14.93 14.12 19.21
CA TRP A 51 -14.88 13.70 20.62
C TRP A 51 -14.01 12.45 20.82
N LEU A 52 -14.11 11.49 19.90
CA LEU A 52 -13.33 10.25 19.95
C LEU A 52 -11.89 10.49 19.52
N ALA A 53 -11.66 11.39 18.57
CA ALA A 53 -10.32 11.84 18.21
C ALA A 53 -9.62 12.48 19.43
N VAL A 54 -10.30 13.37 20.17
CA VAL A 54 -9.76 13.98 21.40
C VAL A 54 -9.47 12.92 22.46
N LEU A 55 -10.41 12.00 22.69
CA LEU A 55 -10.24 10.94 23.68
C LEU A 55 -9.03 10.04 23.33
N ALA A 56 -8.97 9.56 22.09
CA ALA A 56 -7.94 8.64 21.64
C ALA A 56 -6.56 9.30 21.45
N MET A 57 -6.49 10.59 21.08
CA MET A 57 -5.24 11.34 21.00
C MET A 57 -4.59 11.59 22.37
N ASN A 58 -5.35 11.47 23.47
CA ASN A 58 -4.81 11.53 24.84
C ASN A 58 -4.51 10.14 25.43
N ASP A 59 -4.66 9.06 24.64
CA ASP A 59 -4.40 7.71 25.12
C ASP A 59 -2.92 7.48 25.43
N ARG A 60 -2.62 6.62 26.40
CA ARG A 60 -1.25 6.26 26.78
C ARG A 60 -0.54 5.45 25.68
N ALA A 61 -1.29 4.61 24.96
CA ALA A 61 -0.74 3.74 23.92
C ALA A 61 -0.50 4.52 22.63
N PRO A 62 0.75 4.60 22.11
CA PRO A 62 1.05 5.32 20.88
C PRO A 62 0.28 4.79 19.65
N ILE A 63 -0.04 3.50 19.63
CA ILE A 63 -0.79 2.89 18.54
C ILE A 63 -2.23 3.41 18.48
N VAL A 64 -2.86 3.67 19.63
CA VAL A 64 -4.22 4.23 19.71
C VAL A 64 -4.21 5.68 19.22
N ARG A 65 -3.23 6.48 19.68
CA ARG A 65 -3.03 7.85 19.19
C ARG A 65 -2.75 7.90 17.68
N TYR A 66 -1.97 6.97 17.16
CA TYR A 66 -1.69 6.89 15.73
C TYR A 66 -2.97 6.62 14.93
N TRP A 67 -3.78 5.64 15.34
CA TRP A 67 -5.04 5.35 14.67
C TRP A 67 -6.01 6.53 14.74
N ALA A 68 -6.03 7.26 15.87
CA ALA A 68 -6.79 8.51 15.97
C ALA A 68 -6.30 9.56 14.99
N ALA A 69 -4.99 9.85 14.96
CA ALA A 69 -4.40 10.81 14.04
C ALA A 69 -4.67 10.43 12.58
N ARG A 70 -4.44 9.16 12.21
CA ARG A 70 -4.68 8.64 10.87
C ARG A 70 -6.14 8.81 10.44
N SER A 71 -7.10 8.58 11.33
CA SER A 71 -8.53 8.61 10.98
C SER A 71 -9.18 9.98 11.17
N THR A 72 -8.44 10.95 11.70
CA THR A 72 -8.89 12.34 11.84
C THR A 72 -8.58 13.11 10.56
N TYR A 73 -9.53 13.94 10.11
CA TYR A 73 -9.25 14.90 9.06
C TYR A 73 -8.53 16.11 9.67
N PHE A 74 -7.22 16.20 9.43
CA PHE A 74 -6.47 17.41 9.73
C PHE A 74 -6.50 18.32 8.52
N LYS A 75 -7.15 19.47 8.66
CA LYS A 75 -6.91 20.57 7.73
C LYS A 75 -5.60 21.23 8.13
N GLU A 76 -4.60 21.18 7.25
CA GLU A 76 -3.35 21.87 7.50
C GLU A 76 -3.64 23.38 7.65
N PRO A 77 -3.19 24.02 8.74
CA PRO A 77 -3.38 25.45 8.91
C PRO A 77 -2.68 26.16 7.77
N GLU A 78 -3.44 27.00 7.05
CA GLU A 78 -2.91 27.74 5.90
C GLU A 78 -1.66 28.52 6.32
N SER A 79 -0.57 28.37 5.56
CA SER A 79 0.59 29.24 5.70
C SER A 79 0.14 30.69 5.47
N GLU A 80 0.49 31.59 6.40
CA GLU A 80 0.21 33.03 6.31
C GLU A 80 0.83 33.59 5.02
N GLY A 81 0.06 33.65 3.91
CA GLY A 81 0.55 34.19 2.64
C GLY A 81 -0.21 33.79 1.37
N SER A 82 -1.00 32.72 1.37
CA SER A 82 -1.74 32.27 0.18
C SER A 82 -3.22 32.63 0.25
N THR A 83 -3.59 33.86 -0.11
CA THR A 83 -4.99 34.27 -0.27
C THR A 83 -5.37 34.27 -1.75
N ASN A 84 -5.90 33.15 -2.24
CA ASN A 84 -6.54 33.14 -3.56
C ASN A 84 -7.98 33.68 -3.43
N ALA A 85 -8.44 34.45 -4.41
CA ALA A 85 -9.74 35.16 -4.36
C ALA A 85 -10.97 34.23 -4.18
N THR A 86 -10.87 32.96 -4.57
CA THR A 86 -11.87 31.91 -4.31
C THR A 86 -11.97 31.51 -2.84
N GLN A 87 -10.88 31.65 -2.08
CA GLN A 87 -10.75 31.31 -0.66
C GLN A 87 -11.39 32.40 0.23
N ALA A 88 -11.39 33.65 -0.22
CA ALA A 88 -12.07 34.76 0.45
C ALA A 88 -13.61 34.66 0.39
N LEU A 89 -14.16 34.05 -0.68
CA LEU A 89 -15.62 33.89 -0.84
C LEU A 89 -16.19 32.68 -0.06
N PHE A 90 -15.40 31.63 0.17
CA PHE A 90 -15.83 30.39 0.84
C PHE A 90 -15.09 30.08 2.16
N GLY A 91 -14.17 30.94 2.61
CA GLY A 91 -13.30 30.70 3.78
C GLY A 91 -14.04 30.50 5.11
N PHE A 92 -15.24 31.06 5.24
CA PHE A 92 -16.09 30.91 6.43
C PHE A 92 -16.73 29.52 6.57
N LEU A 93 -16.91 28.78 5.47
CA LEU A 93 -17.39 27.39 5.50
C LEU A 93 -16.26 26.39 5.79
N ASN A 94 -15.03 26.88 5.87
CA ASN A 94 -13.79 26.12 5.78
C ASN A 94 -12.84 26.42 6.96
N ALA A 95 -13.30 27.14 7.99
CA ALA A 95 -12.48 27.49 9.14
C ALA A 95 -12.32 26.27 10.06
N SER A 96 -11.10 25.78 10.23
CA SER A 96 -10.82 24.74 11.22
C SER A 96 -11.22 25.17 12.61
N THR A 97 -11.95 24.31 13.31
CA THR A 97 -12.37 24.57 14.69
C THR A 97 -11.14 24.72 15.60
N ALA A 98 -11.29 25.43 16.71
CA ALA A 98 -10.20 25.55 17.69
C ALA A 98 -9.71 24.17 18.19
N GLU A 99 -10.62 23.19 18.25
CA GLU A 99 -10.33 21.81 18.61
C GLU A 99 -9.52 21.08 17.55
N GLU A 100 -9.86 21.21 16.26
CA GLU A 100 -9.06 20.64 15.16
C GLU A 100 -7.63 21.19 15.15
N LYS A 101 -7.47 22.51 15.33
CA LYS A 101 -6.14 23.14 15.43
C LYS A 101 -5.35 22.59 16.61
N ARG A 102 -6.01 22.37 17.75
CA ARG A 102 -5.40 21.76 18.93
C ARG A 102 -5.02 20.31 18.69
N LEU A 103 -5.89 19.51 18.09
CA LEU A 103 -5.61 18.11 17.74
C LEU A 103 -4.41 18.00 16.79
N TYR A 104 -4.36 18.84 15.76
CA TYR A 104 -3.23 18.90 14.84
C TYR A 104 -1.93 19.26 15.57
N ALA A 105 -1.95 20.29 16.43
CA ALA A 105 -0.78 20.68 17.22
C ALA A 105 -0.33 19.56 18.16
N THR A 106 -1.25 18.87 18.83
CA THR A 106 -0.96 17.71 19.69
C THR A 106 -0.32 16.58 18.90
N ALA A 107 -0.90 16.21 17.76
CA ALA A 107 -0.40 15.11 16.95
C ALA A 107 0.97 15.42 16.31
N LYS A 108 1.18 16.68 15.89
CA LYS A 108 2.46 17.17 15.37
C LYS A 108 3.56 17.21 16.43
N ALA A 109 3.20 17.53 17.67
CA ALA A 109 4.13 17.57 18.82
C ALA A 109 4.26 16.21 19.55
N ASP A 110 3.59 15.15 19.09
CA ASP A 110 3.64 13.84 19.74
C ASP A 110 5.08 13.29 19.73
N SER A 111 5.48 12.61 20.80
CA SER A 111 6.83 12.02 20.90
C SER A 111 7.02 10.82 19.96
N SER A 112 5.94 10.21 19.49
CA SER A 112 5.96 9.09 18.56
C SER A 112 5.98 9.56 17.11
N GLN A 113 7.04 9.18 16.38
CA GLN A 113 7.12 9.39 14.93
C GLN A 113 5.96 8.72 14.16
N LEU A 114 5.39 7.64 14.71
CA LEU A 114 4.25 6.97 14.10
C LEU A 114 3.01 7.87 14.14
N VAL A 115 2.75 8.51 15.28
CA VAL A 115 1.62 9.46 15.44
C VAL A 115 1.81 10.67 14.52
N GLN A 116 3.02 11.24 14.49
CA GLN A 116 3.36 12.33 13.58
C GLN A 116 3.16 11.95 12.11
N ALA A 117 3.46 10.71 11.73
CA ALA A 117 3.22 10.23 10.36
C ALA A 117 1.74 10.08 9.99
N GLY A 118 0.84 10.02 10.98
CA GLY A 118 -0.61 9.90 10.74
C GLY A 118 -1.30 11.20 10.32
N ILE A 119 -0.66 12.37 10.53
CA ILE A 119 -1.31 13.69 10.37
C ILE A 119 -1.31 14.23 8.94
N ASP A 120 -0.33 13.83 8.13
CA ASP A 120 -0.11 14.39 6.81
C ASP A 120 -0.11 13.26 5.79
N LYS A 121 -1.06 13.32 4.86
CA LYS A 121 -1.31 12.29 3.85
C LYS A 121 -0.99 12.77 2.44
N SER A 122 -0.34 13.92 2.29
CA SER A 122 -0.06 14.50 0.98
C SER A 122 1.24 13.99 0.39
N TYR A 123 1.25 13.70 -0.91
CA TYR A 123 2.49 13.41 -1.66
C TYR A 123 3.47 14.59 -1.66
N ARG A 124 2.98 15.83 -1.49
CA ARG A 124 3.80 17.05 -1.59
C ARG A 124 4.90 17.13 -0.54
N THR A 125 4.69 16.53 0.62
CA THR A 125 5.62 16.59 1.76
C THR A 125 6.46 15.33 1.90
N LEU A 126 6.22 14.30 1.07
CA LEU A 126 6.86 13.00 1.22
C LEU A 126 8.34 13.02 0.85
N THR A 127 8.76 13.91 -0.05
CA THR A 127 10.17 14.01 -0.47
C THR A 127 11.08 14.29 0.73
N ASP A 128 10.73 15.28 1.54
CA ASP A 128 11.52 15.69 2.72
C ASP A 128 11.19 14.89 3.99
N SER A 129 10.25 13.95 3.89
CA SER A 129 9.79 13.14 5.02
C SER A 129 10.72 11.95 5.31
N THR A 130 10.68 11.45 6.54
CA THR A 130 11.36 10.20 6.91
C THR A 130 10.75 9.00 6.17
N GLN A 131 11.53 7.91 6.02
CA GLN A 131 11.04 6.70 5.36
C GLN A 131 9.81 6.11 6.05
N LEU A 132 9.76 6.10 7.39
CA LEU A 132 8.58 5.66 8.14
C LEU A 132 7.34 6.46 7.72
N ARG A 133 7.45 7.78 7.59
CA ARG A 133 6.34 8.64 7.19
C ARG A 133 5.90 8.36 5.77
N ARG A 134 6.82 8.21 4.82
CA ARG A 134 6.48 7.84 3.43
C ARG A 134 5.68 6.54 3.38
N LEU A 135 6.16 5.49 4.02
CA LEU A 135 5.49 4.18 4.02
C LEU A 135 4.13 4.24 4.72
N THR A 136 4.02 4.95 5.85
CA THR A 136 2.75 5.16 6.56
C THR A 136 1.72 5.85 5.67
N VAL A 137 2.10 6.94 4.99
CA VAL A 137 1.21 7.66 4.09
C VAL A 137 0.71 6.76 2.97
N LEU A 138 1.62 6.08 2.27
CA LEU A 138 1.27 5.19 1.15
C LEU A 138 0.32 4.07 1.59
N ARG A 139 0.57 3.43 2.74
CA ARG A 139 -0.30 2.39 3.29
C ARG A 139 -1.66 2.91 3.77
N SER A 140 -1.75 4.19 4.10
CA SER A 140 -2.97 4.79 4.63
C SER A 140 -3.95 5.24 3.55
N GLN A 141 -3.54 5.25 2.27
CA GLN A 141 -4.36 5.71 1.14
C GLN A 141 -5.56 4.80 0.89
N SER A 142 -6.77 5.30 1.14
CA SER A 142 -8.03 4.60 0.82
C SER A 142 -8.37 4.68 -0.67
N MET A 143 -7.88 5.71 -1.37
CA MET A 143 -8.03 5.93 -2.81
C MET A 143 -6.66 6.32 -3.38
N PRO A 144 -5.78 5.33 -3.64
CA PRO A 144 -4.43 5.59 -4.13
C PRO A 144 -4.47 6.22 -5.53
N HIS A 145 -3.79 7.35 -5.70
CA HIS A 145 -3.74 8.08 -6.97
C HIS A 145 -2.43 7.82 -7.71
N LEU A 146 -2.46 7.05 -8.80
CA LEU A 146 -1.24 6.67 -9.54
C LEU A 146 -0.48 7.88 -10.10
N ALA A 147 -1.18 8.87 -10.64
CA ALA A 147 -0.52 10.06 -11.20
C ALA A 147 0.31 10.82 -10.15
N GLU A 148 -0.26 11.04 -8.96
CA GLU A 148 0.45 11.71 -7.87
C GLU A 148 1.60 10.87 -7.34
N PHE A 149 1.43 9.55 -7.25
CA PHE A 149 2.50 8.64 -6.82
C PHE A 149 3.69 8.65 -7.77
N PHE A 150 3.47 8.46 -9.08
CA PHE A 150 4.57 8.47 -10.05
C PHE A 150 5.17 9.87 -10.24
N GLY A 151 4.35 10.92 -10.17
CA GLY A 151 4.84 12.30 -10.16
C GLY A 151 5.73 12.59 -8.94
N TRP A 152 5.35 12.08 -7.76
CA TRP A 152 6.19 12.16 -6.56
C TRP A 152 7.48 11.36 -6.70
N LEU A 153 7.43 10.11 -7.22
CA LEU A 153 8.64 9.32 -7.42
C LEU A 153 9.64 10.04 -8.34
N ASP A 154 9.19 10.66 -9.42
CA ASP A 154 10.05 11.42 -10.33
C ASP A 154 10.78 12.56 -9.61
N ALA A 155 10.02 13.34 -8.83
CA ALA A 155 10.55 14.45 -8.03
C ALA A 155 11.46 13.96 -6.88
N ALA A 156 11.15 12.83 -6.26
CA ALA A 156 11.94 12.27 -5.18
C ALA A 156 13.30 11.73 -5.67
N ILE A 157 13.35 11.18 -6.89
CA ILE A 157 14.60 10.81 -7.55
C ILE A 157 15.46 12.07 -7.79
N ASP A 158 14.87 13.16 -8.30
CA ASP A 158 15.62 14.42 -8.51
C ASP A 158 16.13 15.01 -7.20
N ALA A 159 15.37 14.87 -6.12
CA ALA A 159 15.75 15.33 -4.79
C ALA A 159 16.80 14.43 -4.11
N GLY A 160 17.22 13.33 -4.73
CA GLY A 160 18.26 12.45 -4.21
C GLY A 160 17.79 11.52 -3.09
N VAL A 161 16.49 11.19 -3.02
CA VAL A 161 16.00 10.16 -2.10
C VAL A 161 16.59 8.80 -2.51
N SER A 162 16.98 7.99 -1.52
CA SER A 162 17.65 6.71 -1.75
C SER A 162 16.82 5.75 -2.61
N ASP A 163 17.45 5.15 -3.62
CA ASP A 163 16.84 4.13 -4.49
C ASP A 163 16.19 2.99 -3.70
N ARG A 164 16.85 2.55 -2.62
CA ARG A 164 16.31 1.52 -1.73
C ARG A 164 15.01 1.96 -1.07
N GLU A 165 14.98 3.19 -0.56
CA GLU A 165 13.80 3.75 0.12
C GLU A 165 12.62 3.92 -0.85
N LEU A 166 12.90 4.41 -2.06
CA LEU A 166 11.88 4.56 -3.11
C LEU A 166 11.40 3.21 -3.63
N SER A 167 12.28 2.22 -3.75
CA SER A 167 11.91 0.84 -4.10
C SER A 167 10.97 0.23 -3.06
N GLU A 168 11.22 0.43 -1.77
CA GLU A 168 10.30 -0.02 -0.70
C GLU A 168 8.94 0.71 -0.79
N CYS A 169 8.94 2.00 -1.10
CA CYS A 169 7.71 2.77 -1.32
C CYS A 169 6.90 2.21 -2.51
N ALA A 170 7.56 1.92 -3.63
CA ALA A 170 6.92 1.32 -4.80
C ALA A 170 6.42 -0.11 -4.53
N GLN A 171 7.13 -0.90 -3.72
CA GLN A 171 6.66 -2.22 -3.30
C GLN A 171 5.34 -2.14 -2.52
N GLU A 172 5.27 -1.27 -1.52
CA GLU A 172 4.06 -1.12 -0.70
C GLU A 172 2.90 -0.53 -1.49
N PHE A 173 3.15 0.49 -2.32
CA PHE A 173 2.10 1.16 -3.08
C PHE A 173 1.51 0.27 -4.19
N LEU A 174 2.36 -0.40 -4.98
CA LEU A 174 1.90 -1.27 -6.06
C LEU A 174 1.27 -2.58 -5.55
N ALA A 175 1.51 -2.94 -4.29
CA ALA A 175 0.85 -4.05 -3.62
C ALA A 175 -0.57 -3.71 -3.13
N LEU A 176 -1.00 -2.44 -3.14
CA LEU A 176 -2.35 -2.08 -2.72
C LEU A 176 -3.39 -2.68 -3.68
N PRO A 177 -4.49 -3.30 -3.17
CA PRO A 177 -5.47 -3.99 -4.00
C PRO A 177 -6.03 -3.13 -5.15
N LYS A 178 -6.42 -1.87 -4.85
CA LYS A 178 -6.95 -0.93 -5.85
C LYS A 178 -5.93 -0.56 -6.92
N VAL A 179 -4.66 -0.37 -6.54
CA VAL A 179 -3.59 -0.10 -7.50
C VAL A 179 -3.37 -1.32 -8.39
N ASN A 180 -3.35 -2.50 -7.78
CA ASN A 180 -3.11 -3.74 -8.49
C ASN A 180 -4.24 -4.06 -9.49
N GLU A 181 -5.48 -3.79 -9.12
CA GLU A 181 -6.65 -3.84 -10.01
C GLU A 181 -6.49 -2.90 -11.21
N GLU A 182 -6.14 -1.64 -10.96
CA GLU A 182 -5.89 -0.64 -12.02
C GLU A 182 -4.74 -1.05 -12.95
N LEU A 183 -3.64 -1.61 -12.42
CA LEU A 183 -2.51 -2.10 -13.21
C LEU A 183 -2.84 -3.31 -14.09
N ARG A 184 -3.83 -4.12 -13.69
CA ARG A 184 -4.28 -5.32 -14.41
C ARG A 184 -5.47 -5.09 -15.33
N ARG A 185 -6.04 -3.88 -15.30
CA ARG A 185 -7.15 -3.48 -16.15
C ARG A 185 -6.81 -3.71 -17.62
N ASP A 186 -7.82 -4.09 -18.42
CA ASP A 186 -7.64 -4.17 -19.87
C ASP A 186 -7.22 -2.79 -20.39
N PRO A 187 -6.09 -2.69 -21.13
CA PRO A 187 -5.59 -1.42 -21.65
C PRO A 187 -6.55 -0.66 -22.57
N THR A 188 -7.63 -1.28 -23.04
CA THR A 188 -8.63 -0.69 -23.94
C THR A 188 -9.97 -0.40 -23.26
N ASP A 189 -10.17 -0.90 -22.05
CA ASP A 189 -11.43 -0.79 -21.33
C ASP A 189 -11.51 0.55 -20.60
N PHE A 190 -11.93 1.60 -21.30
CA PHE A 190 -12.13 2.95 -20.74
C PHE A 190 -13.50 3.50 -21.11
N GLU A 191 -14.15 4.18 -20.15
CA GLU A 191 -15.49 4.76 -20.34
C GLU A 191 -15.52 5.85 -21.42
N ASP A 192 -14.43 6.62 -21.52
CA ASP A 192 -14.28 7.66 -22.53
C ASP A 192 -12.80 7.91 -22.91
N GLY A 193 -12.59 8.74 -23.92
CA GLY A 193 -11.26 9.11 -24.41
C GLY A 193 -10.45 9.97 -23.44
N LEU A 194 -11.09 10.69 -22.52
CA LEU A 194 -10.40 11.53 -21.54
C LEU A 194 -9.76 10.67 -20.44
N ASN A 195 -10.48 9.66 -19.98
CA ASN A 195 -10.01 8.64 -19.04
C ASN A 195 -8.87 7.84 -19.67
N ALA A 196 -9.02 7.42 -20.93
CA ALA A 196 -7.96 6.72 -21.67
C ALA A 196 -6.70 7.57 -21.87
N TYR A 197 -6.85 8.87 -22.17
CA TYR A 197 -5.73 9.80 -22.28
C TYR A 197 -5.00 10.00 -20.94
N SER A 198 -5.77 10.22 -19.87
CA SER A 198 -5.25 10.48 -18.53
C SER A 198 -4.49 9.26 -18.00
N ALA A 199 -5.05 8.06 -18.15
CA ALA A 199 -4.35 6.81 -17.83
C ALA A 199 -3.05 6.69 -18.63
N GLY A 200 -3.09 6.95 -19.94
CA GLY A 200 -1.90 6.92 -20.78
C GLY A 200 -0.76 7.83 -20.27
N LYS A 201 -1.08 9.05 -19.84
CA LYS A 201 -0.10 10.00 -19.25
C LYS A 201 0.52 9.53 -17.95
N VAL A 202 -0.24 8.82 -17.13
CA VAL A 202 0.25 8.22 -15.89
C VAL A 202 1.31 7.15 -16.19
N PHE A 203 1.03 6.26 -17.14
CA PHE A 203 1.95 5.17 -17.49
C PHE A 203 3.16 5.64 -18.29
N GLU A 204 3.02 6.67 -19.13
CA GLU A 204 4.15 7.39 -19.73
C GLU A 204 5.10 7.92 -18.64
N THR A 205 4.54 8.54 -17.59
CA THR A 205 5.33 9.02 -16.45
C THR A 205 5.97 7.87 -15.68
N ALA A 206 5.26 6.77 -15.45
CA ALA A 206 5.77 5.61 -14.73
C ALA A 206 6.99 4.99 -15.44
N TRP A 207 6.98 4.87 -16.78
CA TRP A 207 8.13 4.39 -17.55
C TRP A 207 9.28 5.38 -17.62
N ARG A 208 8.98 6.69 -17.66
CA ARG A 208 10.01 7.74 -17.52
C ARG A 208 10.72 7.66 -16.16
N VAL A 209 9.98 7.41 -15.08
CA VAL A 209 10.55 7.15 -13.75
C VAL A 209 11.41 5.89 -13.77
N ALA A 210 10.92 4.79 -14.36
CA ALA A 210 11.71 3.57 -14.48
C ALA A 210 13.04 3.80 -15.21
N LYS A 211 13.06 4.60 -16.28
CA LYS A 211 14.29 4.92 -17.02
C LYS A 211 15.34 5.68 -16.19
N LYS A 212 14.90 6.52 -15.26
CA LYS A 212 15.75 7.42 -14.45
C LYS A 212 16.14 6.85 -13.09
N ALA A 213 15.33 5.94 -12.57
CA ALA A 213 15.47 5.36 -11.24
C ALA A 213 16.80 4.61 -11.03
N GLY A 214 17.14 4.34 -9.77
CA GLY A 214 18.23 3.42 -9.45
C GLY A 214 17.84 1.96 -9.68
N ALA A 215 18.82 1.06 -9.55
CA ALA A 215 18.70 -0.33 -9.98
C ALA A 215 17.61 -1.13 -9.25
N SER A 216 17.31 -0.82 -7.98
CA SER A 216 16.29 -1.54 -7.21
C SER A 216 14.90 -1.13 -7.63
N LEU A 217 14.66 0.19 -7.75
CA LEU A 217 13.38 0.71 -8.20
C LEU A 217 13.13 0.38 -9.67
N GLN A 218 14.16 0.42 -10.53
CA GLN A 218 14.09 -0.02 -11.93
C GLN A 218 13.49 -1.41 -12.09
N ARG A 219 14.07 -2.40 -11.40
CA ARG A 219 13.58 -3.79 -11.42
C ARG A 219 12.11 -3.83 -11.00
N TRP A 220 11.79 -3.21 -9.86
CA TRP A 220 10.43 -3.28 -9.34
C TRP A 220 9.39 -2.65 -10.26
N LEU A 221 9.71 -1.50 -10.86
CA LEU A 221 8.83 -0.83 -11.81
C LEU A 221 8.69 -1.64 -13.10
N ALA A 222 9.79 -2.17 -13.63
CA ALA A 222 9.79 -2.99 -14.84
C ALA A 222 8.96 -4.27 -14.71
N SER A 223 8.88 -4.90 -13.53
CA SER A 223 8.05 -6.10 -13.33
C SER A 223 6.54 -5.81 -13.21
N ASN A 224 6.14 -4.58 -12.89
CA ASN A 224 4.76 -4.28 -12.46
C ASN A 224 4.04 -3.25 -13.33
N ILE A 225 4.73 -2.38 -14.06
CA ILE A 225 4.10 -1.36 -14.91
C ILE A 225 3.73 -1.97 -16.27
N PRO A 226 2.48 -1.85 -16.75
CA PRO A 226 2.09 -2.26 -18.09
C PRO A 226 2.77 -1.40 -19.15
N THR A 227 3.13 -2.01 -20.28
CA THR A 227 3.72 -1.33 -21.45
C THR A 227 2.67 -0.60 -22.31
N ARG A 228 1.38 -0.85 -22.07
CA ARG A 228 0.26 -0.20 -22.76
C ARG A 228 -0.86 0.11 -21.78
N MET A 229 -1.40 1.33 -21.85
CA MET A 229 -2.62 1.68 -21.13
C MET A 229 -3.33 2.86 -21.81
N GLY A 230 -4.63 2.72 -22.03
CA GLY A 230 -5.46 3.75 -22.64
C GLY A 230 -4.94 4.13 -24.03
N LEU A 231 -4.70 5.43 -24.23
CA LEU A 231 -4.19 5.94 -25.52
C LEU A 231 -2.66 5.90 -25.64
N TRP A 232 -1.94 5.41 -24.62
CA TRP A 232 -0.48 5.37 -24.63
C TRP A 232 0.06 3.94 -24.70
N LYS A 233 1.13 3.77 -25.48
CA LYS A 233 1.83 2.52 -25.72
C LYS A 233 3.33 2.82 -25.77
N LEU A 234 4.12 2.05 -25.02
CA LEU A 234 5.56 2.10 -25.09
C LEU A 234 6.04 1.48 -26.40
N ASP A 235 6.85 2.20 -27.15
CA ASP A 235 7.41 1.69 -28.40
C ASP A 235 8.44 0.57 -28.11
N VAL A 236 8.56 -0.40 -29.02
CA VAL A 236 9.53 -1.50 -28.93
C VAL A 236 10.96 -0.97 -28.95
N ASP A 237 11.24 0.02 -29.80
CA ASP A 237 12.55 0.65 -29.90
C ASP A 237 12.86 1.47 -28.63
N GLU A 238 11.85 2.11 -28.05
CA GLU A 238 11.99 2.83 -26.78
C GLU A 238 12.27 1.85 -25.62
N LEU A 239 11.53 0.74 -25.55
CA LEU A 239 11.72 -0.30 -24.55
C LEU A 239 13.10 -0.97 -24.70
N ALA A 240 13.59 -1.20 -25.92
CA ALA A 240 14.90 -1.78 -26.19
C ALA A 240 16.07 -0.87 -25.75
N GLN A 241 15.84 0.44 -25.59
CA GLN A 241 16.81 1.42 -25.12
C GLN A 241 16.73 1.66 -23.60
N MET A 242 15.95 0.86 -22.87
CA MET A 242 15.85 0.99 -21.42
C MET A 242 17.14 0.54 -20.72
N PRO A 243 17.37 0.99 -19.46
CA PRO A 243 18.53 0.60 -18.68
C PRO A 243 18.64 -0.92 -18.47
N ASP A 244 19.87 -1.40 -18.25
CA ASP A 244 20.21 -2.82 -18.10
C ASP A 244 19.31 -3.57 -17.11
N GLU A 245 18.99 -2.95 -15.97
CA GLU A 245 18.15 -3.55 -14.94
C GLU A 245 16.70 -3.73 -15.39
N VAL A 246 16.18 -2.80 -16.20
CA VAL A 246 14.85 -2.90 -16.78
C VAL A 246 14.83 -4.02 -17.82
N LEU A 247 15.81 -4.03 -18.73
CA LEU A 247 15.93 -5.04 -19.77
C LEU A 247 16.12 -6.46 -19.19
N ALA A 248 16.91 -6.59 -18.13
CA ALA A 248 17.13 -7.87 -17.44
C ALA A 248 15.89 -8.39 -16.70
N GLU A 249 14.93 -7.52 -16.40
CA GLU A 249 13.69 -7.91 -15.73
C GLU A 249 12.61 -8.39 -16.72
N LEU A 250 12.62 -7.89 -17.97
CA LEU A 250 11.61 -8.22 -18.99
C LEU A 250 11.37 -9.73 -19.21
N PRO A 251 12.38 -10.62 -19.24
CA PRO A 251 12.17 -12.05 -19.44
C PRO A 251 11.34 -12.74 -18.35
N TRP A 252 11.22 -12.13 -17.16
CA TRP A 252 10.50 -12.67 -16.01
C TRP A 252 9.06 -12.16 -15.89
N ARG A 253 8.69 -11.21 -16.76
CA ARG A 253 7.34 -10.69 -16.83
C ARG A 253 6.36 -11.79 -17.23
N LYS A 254 5.18 -11.74 -16.61
CA LYS A 254 4.10 -12.73 -16.81
C LYS A 254 2.98 -12.21 -17.70
N ASP A 255 2.98 -10.93 -18.01
CA ASP A 255 2.00 -10.35 -18.90
C ASP A 255 2.37 -10.65 -20.35
N ASN A 256 1.36 -10.94 -21.16
CA ASN A 256 1.52 -11.28 -22.57
C ASN A 256 1.69 -10.01 -23.44
N SER A 257 2.50 -9.05 -22.98
CA SER A 257 2.77 -7.81 -23.72
C SER A 257 3.48 -8.12 -25.04
N GLU A 258 2.88 -7.67 -26.14
CA GLU A 258 3.46 -7.81 -27.49
C GLU A 258 4.80 -7.06 -27.59
N GLU A 259 4.90 -5.92 -26.92
CA GLU A 259 6.09 -5.07 -26.89
C GLU A 259 7.25 -5.78 -26.18
N VAL A 260 6.98 -6.39 -25.03
CA VAL A 260 7.96 -7.21 -24.31
C VAL A 260 8.38 -8.40 -25.18
N ALA A 261 7.42 -9.14 -25.76
CA ALA A 261 7.73 -10.28 -26.62
C ALA A 261 8.61 -9.89 -27.82
N ALA A 262 8.35 -8.74 -28.44
CA ALA A 262 9.14 -8.20 -29.54
C ALA A 262 10.59 -7.86 -29.11
N VAL A 263 10.77 -7.19 -27.97
CA VAL A 263 12.12 -6.89 -27.43
C VAL A 263 12.87 -8.18 -27.09
N LEU A 264 12.20 -9.17 -26.48
CA LEU A 264 12.83 -10.46 -26.18
C LEU A 264 13.25 -11.21 -27.46
N ALA A 265 12.49 -11.10 -28.55
CA ALA A 265 12.89 -11.64 -29.84
C ALA A 265 14.13 -10.91 -30.39
N LEU A 266 14.15 -9.58 -30.35
CA LEU A 266 15.31 -8.78 -30.75
C LEU A 266 16.58 -9.14 -29.96
N MET A 267 16.45 -9.38 -28.65
CA MET A 267 17.56 -9.82 -27.79
C MET A 267 18.11 -11.19 -28.19
N ARG A 268 17.26 -12.13 -28.61
CA ARG A 268 17.69 -13.45 -29.10
C ARG A 268 18.39 -13.35 -30.45
N ASP A 269 17.84 -12.54 -31.35
CA ASP A 269 18.34 -12.42 -32.72
C ASP A 269 19.63 -11.60 -32.79
N ASN A 270 19.82 -10.64 -31.87
CA ASN A 270 20.94 -9.71 -31.87
C ASN A 270 21.56 -9.52 -30.46
N PRO A 271 22.08 -10.57 -29.81
CA PRO A 271 22.52 -10.50 -28.41
C PRO A 271 23.61 -9.46 -28.17
N GLY A 272 24.51 -9.24 -29.14
CA GLY A 272 25.58 -8.24 -29.04
C GLY A 272 25.13 -6.77 -29.05
N ARG A 273 23.84 -6.48 -29.26
CA ARG A 273 23.28 -5.12 -29.15
C ARG A 273 22.81 -4.78 -27.74
N PHE A 274 22.72 -5.77 -26.85
CA PHE A 274 22.15 -5.61 -25.52
C PHE A 274 23.19 -5.85 -24.43
N PRO A 275 22.99 -5.29 -23.23
CA PRO A 275 23.89 -5.53 -22.11
C PRO A 275 23.96 -7.02 -21.73
N ASP A 276 25.15 -7.51 -21.36
CA ASP A 276 25.39 -8.91 -20.99
C ASP A 276 24.40 -9.40 -19.93
N LYS A 277 24.13 -8.55 -18.93
CA LYS A 277 23.17 -8.83 -17.84
C LYS A 277 21.76 -9.17 -18.35
N ALA A 278 21.29 -8.47 -19.38
CA ALA A 278 19.97 -8.71 -19.97
C ALA A 278 19.96 -10.05 -20.73
N ILE A 279 21.02 -10.34 -21.49
CA ILE A 279 21.17 -11.61 -22.21
C ILE A 279 21.29 -12.80 -21.26
N GLU A 280 22.05 -12.67 -20.17
CA GLU A 280 22.13 -13.68 -19.12
C GLU A 280 20.78 -13.93 -18.44
N ALA A 281 19.99 -12.89 -18.18
CA ALA A 281 18.65 -13.02 -17.63
C ALA A 281 17.69 -13.73 -18.60
N LEU A 282 17.74 -13.38 -19.89
CA LEU A 282 16.97 -14.04 -20.95
C LEU A 282 17.29 -15.53 -21.07
N ASN A 283 18.57 -15.88 -21.06
CA ASN A 283 19.03 -17.27 -21.12
C ASN A 283 18.60 -18.06 -19.87
N ARG A 284 18.65 -17.44 -18.68
CA ARG A 284 18.15 -18.05 -17.44
C ARG A 284 16.65 -18.27 -17.48
N ALA A 285 15.87 -17.29 -17.91
CA ALA A 285 14.42 -17.40 -17.99
C ALA A 285 14.01 -18.51 -18.98
N GLY A 286 14.68 -18.62 -20.13
CA GLY A 286 14.45 -19.69 -21.11
C GLY A 286 14.79 -21.11 -20.60
N ASN A 287 15.72 -21.21 -19.64
CA ASN A 287 16.13 -22.47 -19.00
C ASN A 287 15.40 -22.75 -17.67
N SER A 288 14.58 -21.81 -17.20
CA SER A 288 13.89 -21.93 -15.92
C SER A 288 12.68 -22.84 -16.08
N GLN A 289 12.67 -23.95 -15.34
CA GLN A 289 11.47 -24.74 -15.09
C GLN A 289 10.37 -23.79 -14.62
N ILE A 290 9.26 -23.72 -15.34
CA ILE A 290 8.15 -22.80 -15.06
C ILE A 290 7.74 -22.98 -13.59
N TRP A 291 8.06 -22.01 -12.75
CA TRP A 291 7.66 -22.06 -11.34
C TRP A 291 6.14 -22.00 -11.28
N SER A 292 5.54 -22.89 -10.48
CA SER A 292 4.10 -22.84 -10.26
C SER A 292 3.70 -21.49 -9.63
N ALA A 293 2.43 -21.11 -9.77
CA ALA A 293 1.90 -19.90 -9.12
C ALA A 293 2.21 -19.89 -7.61
N GLU A 294 2.15 -21.05 -6.96
CA GLU A 294 2.51 -21.24 -5.54
C GLU A 294 4.01 -21.02 -5.27
N GLN A 295 4.90 -21.51 -6.13
CA GLN A 295 6.35 -21.30 -5.99
C GLN A 295 6.73 -19.83 -6.15
N LEU A 296 6.01 -19.09 -7.01
CA LEU A 296 6.18 -17.66 -7.19
C LEU A 296 5.61 -16.84 -6.04
N VAL A 297 4.49 -17.26 -5.45
CA VAL A 297 3.99 -16.68 -4.19
C VAL A 297 4.98 -16.96 -3.07
N HIS A 298 5.57 -18.14 -2.99
CA HIS A 298 6.61 -18.48 -2.01
C HIS A 298 7.91 -17.70 -2.21
N ALA A 299 8.33 -17.47 -3.45
CA ALA A 299 9.51 -16.68 -3.77
C ALA A 299 9.31 -15.19 -3.49
N LYS A 300 8.13 -14.64 -3.84
CA LYS A 300 7.74 -13.27 -3.47
C LYS A 300 7.56 -13.11 -1.96
N ALA A 301 7.00 -14.11 -1.29
CA ALA A 301 6.93 -14.14 0.17
C ALA A 301 8.34 -14.19 0.78
N ARG A 302 9.26 -15.01 0.24
CA ARG A 302 10.66 -15.04 0.70
C ARG A 302 11.39 -13.72 0.48
N GLN A 303 11.15 -13.01 -0.63
CA GLN A 303 11.70 -11.68 -0.87
C GLN A 303 11.06 -10.59 0.01
N ALA A 304 9.76 -10.70 0.33
CA ALA A 304 9.07 -9.80 1.26
C ALA A 304 9.45 -10.06 2.74
N VAL A 305 9.95 -11.26 3.04
CA VAL A 305 10.30 -11.75 4.39
C VAL A 305 11.78 -11.51 4.76
N ASP A 306 12.50 -10.67 4.01
CA ASP A 306 13.82 -10.15 4.44
C ASP A 306 13.73 -9.13 5.61
N ARG A 307 12.57 -9.09 6.29
CA ARG A 307 12.32 -8.32 7.51
C ARG A 307 12.27 -9.27 8.71
N SER A 308 13.36 -9.25 9.49
CA SER A 308 13.57 -9.82 10.83
C SER A 308 13.53 -11.37 10.97
N PRO A 309 14.65 -12.01 11.37
CA PRO A 309 14.73 -13.44 11.69
C PRO A 309 13.65 -13.93 12.67
N ALA A 310 13.18 -13.05 13.57
CA ALA A 310 12.14 -13.38 14.54
C ALA A 310 10.77 -13.68 13.89
N ILE A 311 10.45 -13.04 12.76
CA ILE A 311 9.19 -13.26 12.04
C ILE A 311 9.25 -14.61 11.30
N ILE A 312 10.41 -14.98 10.75
CA ILE A 312 10.63 -16.28 10.12
C ILE A 312 10.47 -17.42 11.14
N GLU A 313 11.08 -17.31 12.31
CA GLU A 313 10.90 -18.31 13.39
C GLU A 313 9.44 -18.40 13.85
N THR A 314 8.72 -17.28 13.88
CA THR A 314 7.31 -17.25 14.25
C THR A 314 6.43 -17.92 13.20
N LEU A 315 6.70 -17.69 11.91
CA LEU A 315 5.99 -18.33 10.79
C LEU A 315 6.28 -19.83 10.72
N ILE A 316 7.52 -20.25 10.93
CA ILE A 316 7.89 -21.68 11.03
C ILE A 316 7.18 -22.34 12.22
N ASN A 317 7.11 -21.66 13.37
CA ASN A 317 6.35 -22.15 14.52
C ASN A 317 4.84 -22.23 14.25
N LEU A 318 4.27 -21.28 13.52
CA LEU A 318 2.86 -21.28 13.14
C LEU A 318 2.53 -22.41 12.17
N ASP A 319 3.39 -22.66 11.19
CA ASP A 319 3.24 -23.75 10.22
C ASP A 319 3.34 -25.14 10.90
N GLY A 320 4.28 -25.29 11.84
CA GLY A 320 4.38 -26.48 12.70
C GLY A 320 3.12 -26.69 13.55
N LYS A 321 2.54 -25.63 14.10
CA LYS A 321 1.29 -25.70 14.88
C LYS A 321 0.07 -26.02 14.00
N LEU A 322 0.01 -25.49 12.78
CA LEU A 322 -1.05 -25.77 11.81
C LEU A 322 -1.00 -27.24 11.37
N THR A 323 0.18 -27.77 11.11
CA THR A 323 0.38 -29.18 10.75
C THR A 323 -0.05 -30.10 11.89
N ALA A 324 0.38 -29.81 13.12
CA ALA A 324 -0.03 -30.57 14.31
C ALA A 324 -1.53 -30.50 14.57
N LEU A 325 -2.16 -29.33 14.37
CA LEU A 325 -3.61 -29.17 14.50
C LEU A 325 -4.35 -29.98 13.43
N ASN A 326 -3.86 -29.98 12.19
CA ASN A 326 -4.46 -30.72 11.09
C ASN A 326 -4.36 -32.23 11.31
N GLU A 327 -3.23 -32.73 11.81
CA GLU A 327 -3.07 -34.12 12.23
C GLU A 327 -4.03 -34.51 13.37
N GLN A 328 -4.16 -33.66 14.39
CA GLN A 328 -5.12 -33.87 15.48
C GLN A 328 -6.56 -33.89 14.98
N LEU A 329 -6.92 -32.98 14.07
CA LEU A 329 -8.25 -32.91 13.47
C LEU A 329 -8.54 -34.18 12.64
N HIS A 330 -7.53 -34.69 11.93
CA HIS A 330 -7.65 -35.92 11.16
C HIS A 330 -7.84 -37.15 12.04
N VAL A 331 -7.16 -37.20 13.20
CA VAL A 331 -7.34 -38.24 14.24
C VAL A 331 -8.74 -38.16 14.85
N VAL A 332 -9.22 -36.97 15.19
CA VAL A 332 -10.57 -36.78 15.76
C VAL A 332 -11.63 -37.20 14.75
N LEU A 333 -11.53 -36.80 13.48
CA LEU A 333 -12.49 -37.18 12.45
C LEU A 333 -12.49 -38.68 12.14
N THR A 334 -11.34 -39.34 12.19
CA THR A 334 -11.23 -40.80 12.00
C THR A 334 -11.66 -41.62 13.22
N GLN A 335 -11.56 -41.07 14.44
CA GLN A 335 -12.10 -41.71 15.65
C GLN A 335 -13.62 -41.49 15.79
N SER A 336 -14.14 -40.35 15.33
CA SER A 336 -15.57 -40.02 15.34
C SER A 336 -16.40 -40.91 14.41
N SER A 337 -15.82 -41.31 13.27
CA SER A 337 -16.48 -42.19 12.29
C SER A 337 -16.54 -43.66 12.71
N ARG A 338 -15.73 -44.10 13.69
CA ARG A 338 -15.75 -45.47 14.22
C ARG A 338 -16.82 -45.74 15.29
N LYS A 339 -17.46 -44.72 15.88
CA LYS A 339 -18.47 -44.90 16.95
C LYS A 339 -19.94 -44.85 16.51
N ARG A 340 -20.25 -44.61 15.23
CA ARG A 340 -21.63 -44.71 14.71
C ARG A 340 -21.85 -46.04 14.00
N GLY A 341 -21.95 -47.10 14.79
CA GLY A 341 -22.16 -48.45 14.24
C GLY A 341 -22.64 -49.45 15.27
N PHE A 342 -23.43 -49.06 16.27
CA PHE A 342 -24.15 -50.01 17.14
C PHE A 342 -25.46 -49.39 17.64
N PHE A 343 -26.50 -49.48 16.81
CA PHE A 343 -27.87 -49.73 17.26
C PHE A 343 -28.48 -50.72 16.27
N ARG A 344 -28.52 -51.98 16.69
CA ARG A 344 -29.49 -52.99 16.26
C ARG A 344 -30.20 -53.48 17.51
#